data_AF-A0A957ZW91-F1
#
_entry.id   AF-A0A957ZW91-F1
#
_cell.length_a   1.000
_cell.length_b   1.000
_cell.length_c   1.000
_cell.angle_alpha   90.00
_cell.angle_beta   90.00
_cell.angle_gamma   90.00
#
_symmetry.space_group_name_H-M   'P 1'
#
loop_
_entity.id
_entity.type
_entity.pdbx_description
1 polymer ?
#
loop_
_entity_poly.entity_id
_entity_poly.type
_entity_poly.pdbx_seq_one_letter_code
_entity_poly.pdbx_strand_id
1 'polypeptide(L)'
;MTKLITIDPSEVRTSAVLTGPEIPINAYQPDPVMERALYGTEDLVRMYRDMVIIREFETMLDRIKKEGAYEGVEYNHRGPAHL
;
A
#
# COMPACT_ATOMS: atom_id res chain seq x y z
N MET A 1 -30.95 7.74 18.81
CA MET A 1 -30.82 7.74 17.33
C MET A 1 -32.10 8.33 16.76
N THR A 2 -32.03 9.54 16.20
CA THR A 2 -33.21 10.28 15.71
C THR A 2 -33.81 9.56 14.52
N LYS A 3 -35.14 9.33 14.54
CA LYS A 3 -35.84 8.48 13.56
C LYS A 3 -36.11 9.18 12.21
N LEU A 4 -35.94 10.49 12.13
CA LEU A 4 -36.16 11.26 10.90
C LEU A 4 -35.21 12.47 10.89
N ILE A 5 -34.52 12.69 9.77
CA ILE A 5 -33.73 13.90 9.51
C ILE A 5 -34.38 14.57 8.30
N THR A 6 -35.00 15.72 8.51
CA THR A 6 -35.56 16.53 7.43
C THR A 6 -34.41 17.22 6.71
N ILE A 7 -34.25 16.97 5.41
CA ILE A 7 -33.24 17.60 4.56
C ILE A 7 -33.96 18.58 3.63
N ASP A 8 -33.80 19.88 3.87
CA ASP A 8 -34.35 20.92 3.01
C ASP A 8 -33.36 21.25 1.88
N PRO A 9 -33.73 21.02 0.60
CA PRO A 9 -32.86 21.34 -0.54
C PRO A 9 -32.47 22.81 -0.64
N SER A 10 -33.29 23.74 -0.12
CA SER A 10 -33.00 25.17 -0.15
C SER A 10 -31.90 25.55 0.84
N GLU A 11 -31.78 24.83 1.96
CA GLU A 11 -30.76 25.08 2.99
C GLU A 11 -29.44 24.35 2.70
N VAL A 12 -29.49 23.05 2.38
CA VAL A 12 -28.27 22.24 2.18
C VAL A 12 -27.52 22.55 0.88
N ARG A 13 -28.16 23.29 -0.04
CA ARG A 13 -27.56 23.74 -1.30
C ARG A 13 -27.22 25.23 -1.32
N THR A 14 -27.29 25.89 -0.17
CA THR A 14 -26.83 27.28 -0.06
C THR A 14 -25.36 27.40 -0.44
N SER A 15 -24.98 28.54 -1.00
CA SER A 15 -23.58 28.82 -1.32
C SER A 15 -22.78 28.90 -0.02
N ALA A 16 -21.73 28.10 0.07
CA ALA A 16 -20.82 28.07 1.20
C ALA A 16 -19.40 27.75 0.73
N VAL A 17 -18.41 28.12 1.54
CA VAL A 17 -17.00 27.78 1.31
C VAL A 17 -16.61 26.69 2.31
N LEU A 18 -16.26 25.50 1.80
CA LEU A 18 -15.71 24.43 2.63
C LEU A 18 -14.23 24.75 2.91
N THR A 19 -13.90 25.04 4.16
CA THR A 19 -12.50 25.21 4.61
C THR A 19 -12.07 23.94 5.34
N GLY A 20 -11.18 23.16 4.73
CA GLY A 20 -10.59 21.96 5.32
C GLY A 20 -9.20 22.22 5.90
N PRO A 21 -8.72 21.36 6.82
CA PRO A 21 -7.32 21.40 7.22
C PRO A 21 -6.41 21.06 6.04
N GLU A 22 -5.15 21.51 6.11
CA GLU A 22 -4.13 21.04 5.19
C GLU A 22 -3.91 19.55 5.41
N ILE A 23 -4.00 18.77 4.32
CA ILE A 23 -3.74 17.32 4.34
C ILE A 23 -2.34 17.12 3.76
N PRO A 24 -1.34 16.80 4.58
CA PRO A 24 0.02 16.68 4.10
C PRO A 24 0.17 15.37 3.31
N ILE A 25 0.71 15.46 2.09
CA ILE A 25 0.89 14.33 1.17
C ILE A 25 2.35 13.91 1.22
N ASN A 26 2.62 12.60 1.34
CA ASN A 26 3.98 12.05 1.42
C ASN A 26 4.84 12.71 2.51
N ALA A 27 4.24 13.04 3.65
CA ALA A 27 4.87 13.80 4.72
C ALA A 27 5.76 12.96 5.65
N TYR A 28 6.01 11.69 5.29
CA TYR A 28 6.91 10.84 6.03
C TYR A 28 8.35 11.35 5.81
N GLN A 29 8.99 11.75 6.91
CA GLN A 29 10.38 12.15 6.94
C GLN A 29 11.16 11.10 7.76
N PRO A 30 12.09 10.36 7.15
CA PRO A 30 12.83 9.32 7.86
C PRO A 30 13.76 9.92 8.92
N ASP A 31 13.73 9.36 10.12
CA ASP A 31 14.68 9.66 11.20
C ASP A 31 15.15 8.33 11.84
N PRO A 32 16.37 7.85 11.49
CA PRO A 32 16.87 6.58 11.99
C PRO A 32 17.04 6.52 13.51
N VAL A 33 17.28 7.65 14.19
CA VAL A 33 17.47 7.68 15.65
C VAL A 33 16.12 7.51 16.33
N MET A 34 15.11 8.26 15.89
CA MET A 34 13.74 8.14 16.41
C MET A 34 13.13 6.77 16.10
N GLU A 35 13.29 6.27 14.88
CA GLU A 35 12.77 4.97 14.47
C GLU A 35 13.43 3.83 15.26
N ARG A 36 14.75 3.91 15.47
CA ARG A 36 15.45 2.93 16.31
C ARG A 36 14.97 2.97 17.76
N ALA A 37 14.64 4.15 18.29
CA ALA A 37 14.09 4.28 19.63
C ALA A 37 12.65 3.73 19.74
N LEU A 38 11.84 3.90 18.70
CA LEU A 38 10.44 3.46 18.67
C LEU A 38 10.29 1.95 18.43
N TYR A 39 11.03 1.41 17.46
CA TYR A 39 10.88 0.02 17.00
C TYR A 39 11.98 -0.90 17.50
N GLY A 40 13.15 -0.38 17.84
CA GLY A 40 14.32 -1.20 18.17
C GLY A 40 15.05 -1.73 16.93
N THR A 41 16.34 -2.01 17.08
CA THR A 41 17.21 -2.40 15.95
C THR A 41 16.83 -3.75 15.35
N GLU A 42 16.50 -4.73 16.18
CA GLU A 42 16.18 -6.09 15.70
C GLU A 42 14.91 -6.11 14.86
N ASP A 43 13.87 -5.39 15.30
CA ASP A 43 12.62 -5.31 14.55
C ASP A 43 12.77 -4.51 13.27
N LEU A 44 13.56 -3.42 13.24
CA LEU A 44 13.88 -2.71 12.00
C LEU A 44 14.59 -3.62 10.98
N VAL A 45 15.55 -4.44 11.44
CA VAL A 45 16.23 -5.41 10.57
C VAL A 45 15.25 -6.47 10.07
N ARG A 46 14.31 -6.92 10.92
CA ARG A 46 13.28 -7.88 10.54
C ARG A 46 12.30 -7.29 9.52
N MET A 47 11.84 -6.06 9.70
CA MET A 47 10.99 -5.36 8.73
C MET A 47 11.68 -5.25 7.38
N TYR A 48 12.97 -4.86 7.37
CA TYR A 48 13.74 -4.80 6.13
C TYR A 48 13.87 -6.18 5.46
N ARG A 49 14.14 -7.24 6.24
CA ARG A 49 14.19 -8.61 5.72
C ARG A 49 12.87 -8.99 5.03
N ASP A 50 11.74 -8.72 5.66
CA ASP A 50 10.42 -9.05 5.10
C ASP A 50 10.16 -8.26 3.81
N MET A 51 10.54 -6.98 3.77
CA MET A 51 10.45 -6.15 2.55
C MET A 51 11.30 -6.71 1.40
N VAL A 52 12.53 -7.14 1.68
CA VAL A 52 13.42 -7.75 0.69
C VAL A 52 12.84 -9.06 0.17
N ILE A 53 12.31 -9.91 1.05
CA ILE A 53 11.68 -11.18 0.65
C ILE A 53 10.48 -10.93 -0.26
N ILE A 54 9.60 -10.00 0.09
CA ILE A 54 8.44 -9.65 -0.75
C ILE A 54 8.91 -9.13 -2.10
N ARG A 55 9.90 -8.22 -2.11
CA ARG A 55 10.45 -7.69 -3.35
C ARG A 55 11.02 -8.80 -4.24
N GLU A 56 11.80 -9.71 -3.67
CA GLU A 56 12.38 -10.81 -4.43
C GLU A 56 11.30 -11.74 -4.98
N PHE A 57 10.26 -12.03 -4.19
CA PHE A 57 9.13 -12.83 -4.65
C PHE A 57 8.41 -12.18 -5.84
N GLU A 58 8.16 -10.87 -5.78
CA GLU A 58 7.54 -10.13 -6.88
C GLU A 58 8.44 -10.10 -8.13
N THR A 59 9.74 -9.86 -7.94
CA THR A 59 10.73 -9.90 -9.02
C THR A 59 10.81 -11.28 -9.66
N MET A 60 10.80 -12.35 -8.86
CA MET A 60 10.73 -13.73 -9.33
C MET A 60 9.49 -13.96 -10.20
N LEU A 61 8.31 -13.56 -9.71
CA LEU A 61 7.07 -13.72 -10.47
C LEU A 61 7.08 -12.94 -11.80
N ASP A 62 7.65 -11.74 -11.82
CA ASP A 62 7.80 -10.95 -13.04
C ASP A 62 8.72 -11.63 -14.05
N ARG A 63 9.88 -12.14 -13.61
CA ARG A 63 10.84 -12.87 -14.46
C ARG A 63 10.23 -14.14 -15.03
N ILE A 64 9.54 -14.93 -14.20
CA ILE A 64 8.82 -16.13 -14.65
C ILE A 64 7.81 -15.77 -15.76
N LYS A 65 7.04 -14.69 -15.60
CA LYS A 65 6.02 -14.29 -16.59
C LYS A 65 6.62 -13.81 -17.92
N LYS A 66 7.75 -13.12 -17.88
CA LYS A 66 8.38 -12.49 -19.05
C LYS A 66 9.36 -13.41 -19.77
N GLU A 67 10.16 -14.13 -19.00
CA GLU A 67 11.29 -14.92 -19.49
C GLU A 67 11.01 -16.42 -19.45
N GLY A 68 9.95 -16.86 -18.77
CA GLY A 68 9.64 -18.28 -18.61
C GLY A 68 10.62 -19.03 -17.71
N ALA A 69 11.45 -18.32 -16.96
CA ALA A 69 12.44 -18.90 -16.06
C ALA A 69 12.79 -17.94 -14.92
N TYR A 70 13.30 -18.49 -13.81
CA TYR A 70 13.91 -17.73 -12.73
C TYR A 70 15.07 -18.53 -12.14
N GLU A 71 16.23 -17.89 -11.95
CA GLU A 71 17.46 -18.52 -11.44
C GLU A 71 17.82 -19.84 -12.17
N GLY A 72 17.63 -19.87 -13.49
CA GLY A 72 17.89 -21.04 -14.33
C GLY A 72 16.87 -22.17 -14.21
N VAL A 73 15.85 -22.03 -13.36
CA VAL A 73 14.72 -22.94 -13.28
C VAL A 73 13.66 -22.50 -14.28
N GLU A 74 13.51 -23.28 -15.34
CA GLU A 74 12.47 -23.05 -16.34
C GLU A 74 11.07 -23.32 -15.74
N TYR A 75 10.14 -22.43 -16.05
CA TYR A 75 8.73 -22.55 -15.72
C TYR A 75 7.90 -22.27 -16.96
N ASN A 76 7.35 -23.35 -17.53
CA ASN A 76 6.38 -23.23 -18.61
C ASN A 76 4.98 -23.02 -18.03
N HIS A 77 4.54 -21.76 -17.98
CA HIS A 77 3.16 -21.43 -17.61
C HIS A 77 2.22 -21.82 -18.75
N ARG A 78 1.68 -23.05 -18.74
CA ARG A 78 0.78 -23.59 -19.79
C ARG A 78 -0.63 -22.97 -19.81
N GLY A 79 -0.77 -21.73 -19.31
CA GLY A 79 -2.03 -21.03 -19.12
C GLY A 79 -2.98 -21.79 -18.17
N PRO A 80 -4.16 -21.23 -17.83
CA PRO A 80 -5.23 -22.08 -17.34
C PRO A 80 -5.51 -23.11 -18.44
N ALA A 81 -5.52 -24.39 -18.08
CA ALA A 81 -6.17 -25.39 -18.93
C ALA A 81 -7.60 -24.89 -19.12
N HIS A 82 -7.89 -24.35 -20.31
CA HIS A 82 -9.26 -24.06 -20.69
C HIS A 82 -9.99 -25.40 -20.65
N LEU A 83 -10.79 -25.60 -19.61
CA LEU A 83 -11.79 -26.66 -19.49
C LEU A 83 -13.15 -26.06 -19.81
#